data_AF-A0A2N8TRH2-F1
#
_entry.id   AF-A0A2N8TRH2-F1
#
_cell.length_a   1.000
_cell.length_b   1.000
_cell.length_c   1.000
_cell.angle_alpha   90.00
_cell.angle_beta   90.00
_cell.angle_gamma   90.00
#
_symmetry.space_group_name_H-M   'P 1'
#
loop_
_entity.id
_entity.type
_entity.pdbx_description
1 polymer ?
#
loop_
_entity_poly.entity_id
_entity_poly.type
_entity_poly.pdbx_seq_one_letter_code
_entity_poly.pdbx_strand_id
1 'polypeptide(L)'
;PLFPLQPPRTARELLADHLTAMVCCAAMDTAGATPGLDWLDGPTLLVDGERTADLAPKVLTLIEDGDATPLRVWLSQLGIRPEKPVRLG
;
A
#
# COMPACT_ATOMS: atom_id res chain seq x y z
N PRO A 1 1.60 32.11 13.67
CA PRO A 1 1.55 31.26 14.89
C PRO A 1 2.54 30.12 14.71
N LEU A 2 3.34 29.78 15.73
CA LEU A 2 4.17 28.57 15.67
C LEU A 2 3.23 27.37 15.78
N PHE A 3 3.18 26.58 14.71
CA PHE A 3 2.45 25.32 14.72
C PHE A 3 3.11 24.40 15.75
N PRO A 4 2.36 23.69 16.60
CA PRO A 4 2.98 22.68 17.45
C PRO A 4 3.71 21.69 16.56
N LEU A 5 4.94 21.33 16.96
CA LEU A 5 5.65 20.22 16.31
C LEU A 5 4.72 19.00 16.35
N GLN A 6 4.46 18.42 15.19
CA GLN A 6 3.66 17.20 15.14
C GLN A 6 4.33 16.16 16.04
N PRO A 7 3.53 15.40 16.81
CA PRO A 7 4.05 14.30 17.59
C PRO A 7 4.82 13.32 16.68
N PRO A 8 5.88 12.69 17.18
CA PRO A 8 6.62 11.70 16.41
C PRO A 8 5.69 10.56 15.99
N ARG A 9 5.91 10.05 14.78
CA ARG A 9 5.19 8.87 14.27
C ARG A 9 5.41 7.68 15.20
N THR A 10 4.32 6.99 15.49
CA THR A 10 4.27 5.74 16.24
C THR A 10 4.85 4.59 15.41
N ALA A 11 5.29 3.52 16.09
CA ALA A 11 5.74 2.31 15.41
C ALA A 11 4.68 1.72 14.47
N ARG A 12 3.40 1.84 14.87
CA ARG A 12 2.25 1.42 14.07
C ARG A 12 2.15 2.18 12.75
N GLU A 13 2.27 3.52 12.80
CA GLU A 13 2.23 4.36 11.60
C GLU A 13 3.40 4.04 10.67
N LEU A 14 4.61 3.85 11.23
CA LEU A 14 5.78 3.46 10.43
C LEU A 14 5.60 2.08 9.76
N LEU A 15 4.97 1.12 10.45
CA LEU A 15 4.66 -0.18 9.87
C LEU A 15 3.62 -0.07 8.75
N ALA A 16 2.58 0.76 8.93
CA ALA A 16 1.58 0.99 7.89
C ALA A 16 2.18 1.66 6.65
N ASP A 17 3.05 2.66 6.84
CA ASP A 17 3.79 3.32 5.76
C ASP A 17 4.66 2.30 5.00
N HIS A 18 5.38 1.45 5.73
CA HIS A 18 6.26 0.43 5.14
C HIS A 18 5.48 -0.61 4.33
N LEU A 19 4.38 -1.15 4.87
CA LEU A 19 3.55 -2.13 4.16
C LEU A 19 2.89 -1.51 2.93
N THR A 20 2.42 -0.26 3.03
CA THR A 20 1.86 0.48 1.90
C THR A 20 2.91 0.64 0.80
N ALA A 21 4.12 1.06 1.15
CA ALA A 21 5.21 1.19 0.19
C ALA A 21 5.56 -0.14 -0.49
N MET A 22 5.67 -1.24 0.27
CA MET A 22 5.95 -2.57 -0.29
C MET A 22 4.86 -3.03 -1.26
N VAL A 23 3.58 -2.84 -0.91
CA VAL A 23 2.46 -3.18 -1.80
C VAL A 23 2.48 -2.35 -3.07
N CYS A 24 2.73 -1.04 -2.98
CA CYS A 24 2.85 -0.17 -4.14
C CYS A 24 4.01 -0.60 -5.05
N CYS A 25 5.18 -0.93 -4.49
CA CYS A 25 6.30 -1.46 -5.26
C CYS A 25 5.92 -2.76 -5.99
N ALA A 26 5.34 -3.73 -5.27
CA ALA A 26 4.91 -4.98 -5.87
C ALA A 26 3.86 -4.76 -6.98
N ALA A 27 2.95 -3.82 -6.80
CA ALA A 27 1.94 -3.50 -7.80
C ALA A 27 2.54 -2.92 -9.08
N MET A 28 3.50 -2.00 -8.95
CA MET A 28 4.24 -1.47 -10.10
C MET A 28 5.03 -2.58 -10.82
N ASP A 29 5.68 -3.47 -10.05
CA ASP A 29 6.57 -4.51 -10.60
C ASP A 29 5.86 -5.70 -11.25
N THR A 30 4.60 -5.96 -10.87
CA THR A 30 3.89 -7.20 -11.23
C THR A 30 2.54 -7.00 -11.87
N ALA A 31 1.87 -5.87 -11.60
CA ALA A 31 0.55 -5.56 -12.14
C ALA A 31 0.55 -4.33 -13.07
N GLY A 32 1.72 -3.75 -13.36
CA GLY A 32 1.83 -2.58 -14.23
C GLY A 32 1.17 -1.33 -13.63
N ALA A 33 0.99 -1.31 -12.31
CA ALA A 33 0.41 -0.16 -11.64
C ALA A 33 1.29 1.07 -11.81
N THR A 34 0.70 2.26 -11.76
CA THR A 34 1.42 3.53 -11.86
C THR A 34 1.11 4.45 -10.67
N PRO A 35 2.07 5.29 -10.24
CA PRO A 35 1.82 6.28 -9.22
C PRO A 35 0.88 7.38 -9.74
N GLY A 36 -0.06 7.78 -8.90
CA GLY A 36 -0.92 8.94 -9.10
C GLY A 36 -0.89 9.86 -7.89
N LEU A 37 -1.53 11.02 -8.03
CA LEU A 37 -1.72 11.98 -6.95
C LEU A 37 -3.16 12.46 -6.98
N ASP A 38 -3.88 12.19 -5.90
CA ASP A 38 -5.17 12.79 -5.62
C ASP A 38 -4.96 13.98 -4.67
N TRP A 39 -5.63 15.10 -4.92
CA TRP A 39 -5.43 16.31 -4.12
C TRP A 39 -6.08 16.23 -2.74
N LEU A 40 -7.11 15.39 -2.59
CA LEU A 40 -7.83 15.17 -1.34
C LEU A 40 -7.21 14.02 -0.55
N ASP A 41 -6.87 12.94 -1.24
CA ASP A 41 -6.41 11.68 -0.63
C ASP A 41 -4.89 11.49 -0.69
N GLY A 42 -4.18 12.35 -1.42
CA GLY A 42 -2.73 12.29 -1.56
C GLY A 42 -2.26 11.22 -2.57
N PRO A 43 -1.07 10.63 -2.38
CA PRO A 43 -0.52 9.64 -3.30
C PRO A 43 -1.49 8.48 -3.52
N THR A 44 -1.67 8.10 -4.79
CA THR A 44 -2.56 6.99 -5.14
C THR A 44 -1.89 6.01 -6.09
N LEU A 45 -2.44 4.80 -6.15
CA LEU A 45 -1.97 3.75 -7.03
C LEU A 45 -3.04 3.52 -8.10
N LEU A 46 -2.64 3.63 -9.36
CA LEU A 46 -3.51 3.42 -10.50
C LEU A 46 -3.23 2.04 -11.10
N VAL A 47 -4.27 1.23 -11.27
CA VAL A 47 -4.22 -0.05 -11.99
C VAL A 47 -5.14 0.09 -13.20
N ASP A 48 -4.60 -0.16 -14.40
CA ASP A 48 -5.31 0.08 -15.67
C ASP A 48 -5.84 1.52 -15.84
N GLY A 49 -5.15 2.49 -15.24
CA GLY A 49 -5.54 3.91 -15.26
C GLY A 49 -6.61 4.28 -14.22
N GLU A 50 -7.18 3.30 -13.54
CA GLU A 50 -8.20 3.49 -12.51
C GLU A 50 -7.59 3.48 -11.11
N ARG A 51 -8.14 4.34 -10.25
CA ARG A 51 -7.68 4.44 -8.87
C ARG A 51 -8.03 3.20 -8.08
N THR A 52 -7.03 2.59 -7.46
CA THR A 52 -7.25 1.50 -6.52
C THR A 52 -7.71 2.04 -5.17
N ALA A 53 -8.87 1.59 -4.71
CA ALA A 53 -9.40 1.89 -3.39
C ALA A 53 -8.98 0.81 -2.36
N ASP A 54 -9.22 1.10 -1.09
CA ASP A 54 -9.22 0.14 0.02
C ASP A 54 -7.88 -0.48 0.44
N LEU A 55 -6.72 0.06 0.04
CA LEU A 55 -5.44 -0.44 0.54
C LEU A 55 -5.26 -0.16 2.05
N ALA A 56 -5.45 1.09 2.46
CA ALA A 56 -5.28 1.53 3.85
C ALA A 56 -6.06 0.69 4.88
N PRO A 57 -7.40 0.47 4.73
CA PRO A 57 -8.14 -0.34 5.69
C PRO A 57 -7.65 -1.80 5.74
N LYS A 58 -7.16 -2.38 4.64
CA LYS A 58 -6.63 -3.77 4.63
C LYS A 58 -5.27 -3.88 5.32
N VAL A 59 -4.42 -2.86 5.18
CA VAL A 59 -3.16 -2.76 5.93
C VAL A 59 -3.44 -2.60 7.42
N LEU A 60 -4.44 -1.78 7.80
CA LEU A 60 -4.86 -1.67 9.19
C LEU A 60 -5.33 -3.01 9.76
N THR A 61 -6.22 -3.74 9.09
CA THR A 61 -6.67 -5.07 9.54
C THR A 61 -5.51 -6.04 9.74
N LEU A 62 -4.52 -6.04 8.85
CA LEU A 62 -3.32 -6.86 9.03
C LEU A 62 -2.53 -6.46 10.29
N ILE A 63 -2.36 -5.16 10.55
CA ILE A 63 -1.55 -4.68 11.68
C ILE A 63 -2.29 -4.85 13.01
N GLU A 64 -3.58 -4.52 13.06
CA GLU A 64 -4.37 -4.49 14.29
C GLU A 64 -4.90 -5.87 14.66
N ASP A 65 -5.42 -6.61 13.68
CA ASP A 65 -6.09 -7.90 13.92
C ASP A 65 -5.17 -9.08 13.60
N GLY A 66 -4.01 -8.85 12.98
CA GLY A 66 -3.12 -9.91 12.48
C GLY A 66 -3.69 -10.66 11.28
N ASP A 67 -4.82 -10.22 10.72
CA ASP A 67 -5.49 -10.89 9.61
C ASP A 67 -4.99 -10.37 8.25
N ALA A 68 -4.19 -11.20 7.57
CA ALA A 68 -3.69 -10.91 6.24
C ALA A 68 -4.71 -11.18 5.11
N THR A 69 -5.84 -11.81 5.41
CA THR A 69 -6.78 -12.33 4.41
C THR A 69 -7.34 -11.22 3.51
N PRO A 70 -7.84 -10.08 4.04
CA PRO A 70 -8.40 -9.02 3.20
C PRO A 70 -7.36 -8.45 2.24
N LEU A 71 -6.12 -8.29 2.70
CA LEU A 71 -5.03 -7.78 1.88
C LEU A 71 -4.66 -8.79 0.78
N ARG A 72 -4.50 -10.07 1.12
CA ARG A 72 -4.16 -11.12 0.14
C ARG A 72 -5.21 -11.29 -0.95
N VAL A 73 -6.50 -11.23 -0.59
CA VAL A 73 -7.61 -11.30 -1.55
C VAL A 73 -7.55 -10.12 -2.51
N TRP A 74 -7.38 -8.90 -2.00
CA TRP A 74 -7.29 -7.69 -2.83
C TRP A 74 -6.07 -7.70 -3.77
N LEU A 75 -4.89 -8.10 -3.27
CA LEU A 75 -3.69 -8.25 -4.11
C LEU A 75 -3.95 -9.24 -5.26
N SER A 76 -4.58 -10.37 -4.95
CA SER A 76 -4.89 -11.40 -5.95
C SER A 76 -5.89 -10.91 -7.00
N GLN A 77 -6.90 -10.15 -6.60
CA GLN A 77 -7.89 -9.56 -7.50
C GLN A 77 -7.26 -8.57 -8.49
N LEU A 78 -6.27 -7.80 -8.04
CA LEU A 78 -5.53 -6.84 -8.87
C LEU A 78 -4.35 -7.47 -9.61
N GLY A 79 -4.14 -8.78 -9.50
CA GLY A 79 -3.00 -9.47 -10.12
C GLY A 79 -1.64 -9.10 -9.51
N ILE A 80 -1.62 -8.41 -8.37
CA ILE A 80 -0.39 -8.01 -7.68
C ILE A 80 0.21 -9.24 -7.01
N ARG A 81 1.45 -9.56 -7.36
CA ARG A 81 2.18 -10.69 -6.78
C ARG A 81 3.28 -10.19 -5.85
N PRO A 82 3.08 -10.24 -4.51
CA PRO A 82 4.12 -9.86 -3.57
C PRO A 82 5.35 -10.77 -3.68
N GLU A 83 5.17 -12.00 -4.15
CA GLU A 83 6.23 -12.97 -4.41
C GLU A 83 6.51 -13.05 -5.92
N LYS A 84 7.59 -12.38 -6.37
CA LYS A 84 8.22 -12.68 -7.66
C LYS A 84 9.36 -13.65 -7.43
N PRO A 85 9.41 -14.85 -8.05
CA PRO A 85 10.62 -15.65 -8.01
C PRO A 85 11.72 -14.87 -8.70
N VAL A 86 12.75 -14.48 -7.97
CA VAL A 86 13.97 -13.88 -8.53
C VAL A 86 14.56 -14.87 -9.51
N ARG A 87 14.43 -14.60 -10.81
CA ARG A 87 15.17 -15.32 -11.85
C ARG A 87 16.57 -14.73 -11.85
N LEU A 88 17.50 -15.38 -11.14
CA LEU A 88 18.93 -15.12 -11.31
C LEU A 88 19.33 -15.75 -12.65
N GLY A 89 19.37 -14.92 -13.70
CA GLY A 89 19.99 -15.23 -14.98
C GLY A 89 21.39 -14.68 -15.05
#